data_AF-A0A4Q3A6M9-F1
#
_entry.id   AF-A0A4Q3A6M9-F1
#
_cell.length_a   1.000
_cell.length_b   1.000
_cell.length_c   1.000
_cell.angle_alpha   90.00
_cell.angle_beta   90.00
_cell.angle_gamma   90.00
#
_symmetry.space_group_name_H-M   'P 1'
#
loop_
_entity.id
_entity.type
_entity.pdbx_description
1 polymer ?
#
loop_
_entity_poly.entity_id
_entity_poly.type
_entity_poly.pdbx_seq_one_letter_code
_entity_poly.pdbx_strand_id
1 'polypeptide(L)'
;MSERPATPLLDQVDTPADLRKLDRSQLRQLADELRTEMIDAVGTTGGHLGSGLGVVELTTAIHYVFDTPNDKLVWDVGHQAYPHK
;
A
#
# COMPACT_ATOMS: atom_id res chain seq x y z
N MET A 1 -4.16 -20.76 -12.40
CA MET A 1 -4.29 -19.96 -11.15
C MET A 1 -2.99 -19.18 -11.05
N SER A 2 -3.04 -17.85 -11.03
CA SER A 2 -1.84 -17.03 -10.80
C SER A 2 -1.27 -17.42 -9.43
N GLU A 3 0.04 -17.67 -9.34
CA GLU A 3 0.69 -17.80 -8.04
C GLU A 3 0.63 -16.44 -7.35
N ARG A 4 0.25 -16.41 -6.07
CA ARG A 4 0.25 -15.16 -5.29
C ARG A 4 1.67 -14.58 -5.25
N PRO A 5 1.83 -13.26 -5.31
CA PRO A 5 3.14 -12.64 -5.22
C PRO A 5 3.76 -12.90 -3.84
N ALA A 6 5.08 -12.99 -3.82
CA ALA A 6 5.83 -13.08 -2.57
C ALA A 6 6.02 -11.68 -1.99
N THR A 7 5.42 -11.42 -0.83
CA THR A 7 5.37 -10.10 -0.19
C THR A 7 5.85 -10.13 1.27
N PRO A 8 7.06 -10.64 1.54
CA PRO A 8 7.51 -10.96 2.89
C PRO A 8 7.60 -9.76 3.85
N LEU A 9 7.72 -8.53 3.33
CA LEU A 9 7.72 -7.32 4.15
C LEU A 9 6.31 -6.78 4.35
N LEU A 10 5.48 -6.78 3.30
CA LEU A 10 4.06 -6.41 3.41
C LEU A 10 3.29 -7.36 4.33
N ASP A 11 3.63 -8.65 4.32
CA ASP A 11 3.06 -9.67 5.20
C ASP A 11 3.34 -9.42 6.70
N GLN A 12 4.24 -8.48 7.03
CA GLN A 12 4.53 -8.05 8.40
C GLN A 12 3.79 -6.76 8.79
N VAL A 13 3.01 -6.16 7.88
CA VAL A 13 2.34 -4.87 8.06
C VAL A 13 0.82 -5.07 8.09
N ASP A 14 0.29 -5.42 9.27
CA ASP A 14 -1.16 -5.50 9.49
C ASP A 14 -1.79 -4.12 9.77
N THR A 15 -1.01 -3.20 10.33
CA THR A 15 -1.48 -1.87 10.73
C THR A 15 -0.48 -0.77 10.36
N PRO A 16 -0.91 0.51 10.29
CA PRO A 16 0.03 1.63 10.11
C PRO A 16 1.12 1.70 11.19
N ALA A 17 0.85 1.20 12.40
CA ALA A 17 1.85 1.13 13.46
C ALA A 17 2.98 0.13 13.16
N ASP A 18 2.69 -0.94 12.42
CA ASP A 18 3.70 -1.91 12.01
C ASP A 18 4.59 -1.36 10.89
N LEU A 19 3.99 -0.64 9.93
CA LEU A 19 4.72 0.13 8.92
C LEU A 19 5.75 1.07 9.56
N ARG A 20 5.36 1.79 10.62
CA ARG A 20 6.24 2.73 11.33
C ARG A 20 7.41 2.06 12.05
N LYS A 21 7.40 0.74 12.27
CA LYS A 21 8.51 -0.01 12.87
C LYS A 21 9.59 -0.39 11.86
N LEU A 22 9.30 -0.31 10.55
CA LEU A 22 10.27 -0.65 9.51
C LEU A 22 11.40 0.38 9.44
N ASP A 23 12.60 -0.09 9.11
CA ASP A 23 13.70 0.81 8.75
C ASP A 23 13.33 1.56 7.47
N ARG A 24 13.74 2.83 7.39
CA ARG A 24 13.47 3.66 6.21
C ARG A 24 14.01 3.04 4.92
N SER A 25 15.11 2.28 4.98
CA SER A 25 15.67 1.58 3.82
C SER A 25 14.75 0.51 3.27
N GLN A 26 13.81 -0.01 4.08
CA GLN A 26 12.86 -1.06 3.70
C GLN A 26 11.61 -0.49 2.99
N LEU A 27 11.35 0.82 3.06
CA LEU A 27 10.12 1.42 2.52
C LEU A 27 9.98 1.29 1.01
N ARG A 28 11.11 1.28 0.27
CA ARG A 28 11.07 1.02 -1.17
C ARG A 28 10.61 -0.41 -1.47
N GLN A 29 11.18 -1.39 -0.78
CA GLN A 29 10.75 -2.79 -0.94
C GLN A 29 9.28 -2.95 -0.58
N LEU A 30 8.81 -2.34 0.51
CA LEU A 30 7.41 -2.40 0.90
C LEU A 30 6.49 -1.83 -0.19
N ALA A 31 6.86 -0.69 -0.77
CA ALA A 31 6.09 -0.08 -1.87
C ALA A 31 6.07 -0.99 -3.12
N ASP A 32 7.18 -1.65 -3.43
CA ASP A 32 7.25 -2.60 -4.55
C ASP A 32 6.37 -3.85 -4.32
N GLU A 33 6.35 -4.36 -3.09
CA GLU A 33 5.50 -5.48 -2.69
C GLU A 33 4.01 -5.09 -2.72
N LEU A 34 3.65 -3.93 -2.16
CA LEU A 34 2.28 -3.40 -2.18
C LEU A 34 1.78 -3.17 -3.61
N ARG A 35 2.65 -2.68 -4.50
CA ARG A 35 2.34 -2.55 -5.93
C ARG A 35 2.05 -3.90 -6.57
N THR A 36 2.88 -4.91 -6.27
CA THR A 36 2.73 -6.24 -6.85
C THR A 36 1.44 -6.90 -6.39
N GLU A 37 1.14 -6.84 -5.08
CA GLU A 37 -0.10 -7.34 -4.51
C GLU A 37 -1.32 -6.67 -5.15
N MET A 38 -1.29 -5.35 -5.32
CA MET A 38 -2.41 -4.64 -5.94
C MET A 38 -2.61 -5.02 -7.42
N ILE A 39 -1.54 -5.29 -8.16
CA ILE A 39 -1.62 -5.77 -9.55
C ILE A 39 -2.27 -7.16 -9.60
N ASP A 40 -1.88 -8.08 -8.70
CA ASP A 40 -2.46 -9.43 -8.67
C ASP A 40 -3.94 -9.40 -8.24
N ALA A 41 -4.25 -8.65 -7.18
CA ALA A 41 -5.60 -8.54 -6.61
C ALA A 41 -6.60 -7.84 -7.55
N VAL A 42 -6.20 -6.77 -8.23
CA VAL A 42 -7.10 -5.97 -9.08
C VAL A 42 -7.02 -6.37 -10.55
N GLY A 43 -5.88 -6.93 -10.99
CA GLY A 43 -5.67 -7.37 -12.38
C GLY A 43 -6.61 -8.50 -12.82
N THR A 44 -7.10 -9.29 -11.87
CA THR A 44 -8.03 -10.40 -12.13
C THR A 44 -9.51 -10.00 -12.16
N THR A 45 -9.88 -8.87 -11.55
CA THR A 45 -11.28 -8.45 -11.35
C THR A 45 -11.70 -7.26 -12.22
N GLY A 46 -10.74 -6.45 -12.71
CA GLY A 46 -11.00 -5.18 -13.39
C GLY A 46 -11.38 -4.07 -12.39
N GLY A 47 -10.86 -2.85 -12.58
CA GLY A 47 -11.06 -1.73 -11.64
C GLY A 47 -10.13 -0.55 -11.88
N HIS A 48 -10.09 0.42 -10.95
CA HIS A 48 -9.28 1.64 -11.03
C HIS A 48 -7.77 1.43 -10.76
N LEU A 49 -7.19 0.38 -11.36
CA LEU A 49 -5.81 -0.04 -11.16
C LEU A 49 -4.80 1.09 -11.41
N GLY A 50 -4.96 1.84 -12.49
CA GLY A 50 -4.03 2.93 -12.86
C GLY A 50 -3.93 4.03 -11.80
N SER A 51 -5.04 4.40 -11.17
CA SER A 51 -5.05 5.46 -10.15
C SER A 51 -4.41 5.03 -8.84
N GLY A 52 -4.62 3.78 -8.41
CA GLY A 52 -3.96 3.22 -7.24
C GLY A 52 -2.44 3.09 -7.44
N LEU A 53 -2.01 2.64 -8.63
CA LEU A 53 -0.58 2.45 -8.94
C LEU A 53 0.23 3.75 -8.84
N GLY A 54 -0.40 4.88 -9.16
CA GLY A 54 0.23 6.21 -9.10
C GLY A 54 0.43 6.76 -7.69
N VAL A 55 -0.18 6.16 -6.65
CA VAL A 55 -0.12 6.67 -5.27
C VAL A 55 0.42 5.67 -4.25
N VAL A 56 1.00 4.55 -4.69
CA VAL A 56 1.59 3.54 -3.79
C VAL A 56 2.62 4.17 -2.85
N GLU A 57 3.66 4.82 -3.39
CA GLU A 57 4.71 5.44 -2.58
C GLU A 57 4.18 6.58 -1.70
N LEU A 58 3.23 7.37 -2.22
CA LEU A 58 2.59 8.44 -1.46
C LEU A 58 1.86 7.86 -0.24
N THR A 59 1.12 6.78 -0.44
CA THR A 59 0.35 6.13 0.62
C THR A 59 1.28 5.53 1.68
N THR A 60 2.34 4.85 1.26
CA THR A 60 3.38 4.33 2.17
C THR A 60 4.01 5.46 2.97
N ALA A 61 4.40 6.57 2.33
CA ALA A 61 5.02 7.70 3.02
C ALA A 61 4.06 8.37 4.02
N ILE A 62 2.79 8.56 3.65
CA ILE A 62 1.78 9.15 4.53
C ILE A 62 1.61 8.29 5.79
N HIS A 63 1.38 6.99 5.66
CA HIS A 63 1.16 6.12 6.82
C HIS A 63 2.43 5.87 7.66
N TYR A 64 3.61 6.05 7.07
CA TYR A 64 4.88 6.02 7.80
C TYR A 64 5.11 7.29 8.63
N VAL A 65 4.71 8.46 8.12
CA VAL A 65 5.00 9.75 8.77
C VAL A 65 3.88 10.19 9.72
N PHE A 66 2.62 10.03 9.32
CA PHE A 66 1.45 10.46 10.09
C PHE A 66 0.94 9.34 11.00
N ASP A 67 0.41 9.73 12.16
CA ASP A 67 -0.13 8.81 13.16
C ASP A 67 -1.61 8.52 12.88
N THR A 68 -1.91 7.94 11.72
CA THR A 68 -3.28 7.47 11.43
C THR A 68 -3.65 6.30 12.35
N PRO A 69 -4.86 6.27 12.94
CA PRO A 69 -6.02 7.12 12.64
C PRO A 69 -6.20 8.36 13.54
N ASN A 70 -5.24 8.69 14.42
CA ASN A 70 -5.29 9.92 15.22
C ASN A 70 -5.23 11.13 14.27
N ASP A 71 -4.23 11.14 13.39
CA ASP A 71 -4.19 12.02 12.24
C ASP A 71 -5.24 11.61 11.21
N LYS A 72 -5.95 12.59 10.66
CA LYS A 72 -7.01 12.37 9.67
C LYS A 72 -6.45 12.48 8.26
N LEU A 73 -6.47 11.36 7.53
CA LEU A 73 -6.16 11.30 6.11
C LEU A 73 -7.45 11.32 5.29
N VAL A 74 -7.51 12.20 4.30
CA VAL A 74 -8.63 12.30 3.35
C VAL A 74 -8.12 12.08 1.94
N TRP A 75 -8.67 11.09 1.25
CA TRP A 75 -8.49 10.88 -0.17
C TRP A 75 -9.65 11.53 -0.93
N ASP A 76 -9.37 12.50 -1.80
CA ASP A 76 -10.38 13.09 -2.66
C ASP A 76 -10.88 12.05 -3.69
N VAL A 77 -12.20 11.93 -3.84
CA VAL A 77 -12.92 10.84 -4.55
C VAL A 77 -12.68 9.43 -3.96
N GLY A 78 -11.43 8.98 -3.87
CA GLY A 78 -11.04 7.71 -3.25
C GLY A 78 -10.78 6.54 -4.21
N HIS A 79 -10.89 6.73 -5.53
CA HIS A 79 -10.61 5.70 -6.54
C HIS A 79 -9.13 5.25 -6.54
N GLN A 80 -8.23 6.12 -6.09
CA GLN A 80 -6.81 5.90 -5.89
C GLN A 80 -6.46 5.22 -4.56
N ALA A 81 -7.41 5.06 -3.63
CA ALA A 81 -7.13 4.67 -2.25
C ALA A 81 -7.00 3.15 -2.04
N TYR A 82 -6.74 2.36 -3.09
CA TYR A 82 -6.48 0.92 -2.91
C TYR A 82 -5.23 0.61 -2.08
N PRO A 83 -4.08 1.28 -2.28
CA PRO A 83 -2.92 1.07 -1.41
C PRO A 83 -3.16 1.49 0.07
N HIS A 84 -4.22 2.25 0.33
CA HIS A 84 -4.60 2.71 1.67
C HIS A 84 -5.52 1.70 2.38
N LYS A 85 -6.29 0.92 1.62
CA LYS A 85 -7.20 -0.10 2.15
C LYS A 85 -6.43 -1.36 2.47
#